data_AF-A0A4Q3XIV1-F1
#
_entry.id   AF-A0A4Q3XIV1-F1
#
_cell.length_a   1.000
_cell.length_b   1.000
_cell.length_c   1.000
_cell.angle_alpha   90.00
_cell.angle_beta   90.00
_cell.angle_gamma   90.00
#
_symmetry.space_group_name_H-M   'P 1'
#
loop_
_entity.id
_entity.type
_entity.pdbx_description
1 polymer ?
#
loop_
_entity_poly.entity_id
_entity_poly.type
_entity_poly.pdbx_seq_one_letter_code
_entity_poly.pdbx_strand_id
1 'polypeptide(L)' 'MPNSTDLDIIGDIHGHADRLEGLLLKLGYRQSGGAWRHPQRTAVFVGDLVDRGSQQRRTLETVRAMVE' A
#
# COMPACT_ATOMS: atom_id res chain seq x y z
N MET A 1 22.81 -12.94 8.30
CA MET A 1 22.62 -12.03 7.16
C MET A 1 21.58 -11.00 7.58
N PRO A 2 21.76 -9.68 7.40
CA PRO A 2 20.63 -8.77 7.56
C PRO A 2 19.54 -9.22 6.57
N ASN A 3 18.31 -9.34 7.07
CA ASN A 3 17.14 -9.75 6.29
C ASN A 3 17.09 -8.98 4.97
N SER A 4 17.14 -9.68 3.83
CA SER A 4 16.72 -9.08 2.57
C SER A 4 15.24 -8.77 2.72
N THR A 5 14.88 -7.49 2.76
CA THR A 5 13.48 -7.08 2.72
C THR A 5 13.02 -7.19 1.27
N ASP A 6 12.10 -8.10 1.00
CA ASP A 6 11.54 -8.27 -0.34
C ASP A 6 10.66 -7.06 -0.69
N LEU A 7 10.69 -6.62 -1.94
CA LEU A 7 9.98 -5.42 -2.37
C LEU A 7 8.76 -5.76 -3.22
N ASP A 8 7.65 -5.08 -2.92
CA ASP A 8 6.44 -5.08 -3.74
C ASP A 8 6.28 -3.74 -4.43
N ILE A 9 6.55 -3.69 -5.73
CA ILE A 9 6.39 -2.47 -6.53
C ILE A 9 4.92 -2.36 -6.96
N ILE A 10 4.24 -1.33 -6.47
CA ILE A 10 2.82 -1.06 -6.74
C ILE A 10 2.72 0.16 -7.64
N GLY A 11 2.16 -0.04 -8.83
CA GLY A 11 1.88 1.01 -9.80
C GLY A 11 0.60 1.79 -9.49
N ASP A 12 -0.03 2.32 -10.53
CA ASP A 12 -1.16 3.24 -10.37
C ASP A 12 -2.33 2.68 -9.56
N ILE A 13 -2.83 3.52 -8.65
CA ILE A 13 -4.00 3.23 -7.81
C ILE A 13 -5.21 4.06 -8.27
N HIS A 14 -5.00 5.25 -8.85
CA HIS A 14 -6.07 6.11 -9.41
C HIS A 14 -7.25 6.29 -8.43
N GLY A 15 -6.97 6.53 -7.15
CA GLY A 15 -8.02 6.73 -6.14
C GLY A 15 -8.93 5.53 -5.85
N HIS A 16 -8.49 4.30 -6.14
CA HIS A 16 -9.22 3.06 -5.82
C HIS A 16 -8.69 2.37 -4.55
N ALA A 17 -9.02 2.92 -3.39
CA ALA A 17 -8.53 2.42 -2.08
C ALA A 17 -8.93 0.96 -1.80
N ASP A 18 -10.14 0.55 -2.18
CA ASP A 18 -10.63 -0.83 -2.08
C ASP A 18 -9.75 -1.83 -2.85
N ARG A 19 -9.31 -1.46 -4.06
CA ARG A 19 -8.39 -2.28 -4.87
C ARG A 19 -7.01 -2.34 -4.24
N LEU A 20 -6.51 -1.22 -3.72
CA LEU A 20 -5.24 -1.17 -2.99
C LEU A 20 -5.27 -2.11 -1.76
N GLU A 21 -6.28 -1.96 -0.89
CA GLU A 21 -6.42 -2.81 0.29
C GLU A 21 -6.59 -4.29 -0.07
N GLY A 22 -7.37 -4.58 -1.12
CA GLY A 22 -7.52 -5.94 -1.64
C GLY A 22 -6.21 -6.54 -2.17
N LEU A 23 -5.36 -5.72 -2.83
CA LEU A 23 -4.03 -6.14 -3.25
C LEU A 23 -3.12 -6.42 -2.05
N LEU A 24 -3.08 -5.51 -1.08
CA LEU A 24 -2.29 -5.64 0.14
C LEU A 24 -2.67 -6.91 0.91
N LEU A 25 -3.97 -7.22 1.03
CA LEU A 25 -4.45 -8.48 1.62
C LEU A 25 -3.92 -9.70 0.89
N LYS A 26 -3.97 -9.71 -0.46
CA LYS A 26 -3.46 -10.80 -1.30
C LYS A 26 -1.96 -10.99 -1.18
N LEU A 27 -1.22 -9.89 -1.02
CA LEU A 27 0.23 -9.90 -0.81
C LEU A 27 0.63 -10.29 0.63
N GLY A 28 -0.35 -10.48 1.53
CA GLY A 28 -0.12 -10.93 2.90
C GLY A 28 0.08 -9.80 3.91
N TYR A 29 -0.07 -8.54 3.51
CA TYR A 29 -0.04 -7.43 4.45
C TYR A 29 -1.22 -7.53 5.42
N ARG A 30 -1.01 -7.01 6.62
CA ARG A 30 -2.01 -6.96 7.69
C ARG A 30 -2.05 -5.56 8.30
N GLN A 31 -3.22 -5.15 8.76
CA GLN A 31 -3.33 -3.90 9.51
C GLN A 31 -2.70 -4.06 10.90
N SER A 32 -1.79 -3.14 11.24
CA SER A 32 -1.15 -3.05 12.54
C SER A 32 -0.83 -1.59 12.84
N GLY A 33 -1.35 -1.08 13.96
CA GLY A 33 -1.11 0.31 14.37
C GLY A 33 -1.62 1.35 13.36
N GLY A 34 -2.75 1.09 12.69
CA GLY A 34 -3.34 2.01 11.71
C GLY A 34 -2.73 1.95 10.30
N ALA A 35 -1.77 1.06 10.05
CA ALA A 35 -1.07 0.93 8.76
C ALA A 35 -1.05 -0.53 8.26
N TRP A 36 -0.93 -0.72 6.95
CA TRP A 36 -0.66 -2.04 6.38
C TRP A 36 0.82 -2.38 6.49
N ARG A 37 1.16 -3.51 7.12
CA ARG A 37 2.54 -3.95 7.33
C ARG A 37 2.71 -5.42 6.97
N HIS A 38 3.91 -5.79 6.51
CA HIS A 38 4.31 -7.17 6.27
C HIS A 38 5.64 -7.42 6.99
N PRO A 39 5.84 -8.58 7.65
CA PRO A 39 7.04 -8.79 8.47
C PRO A 39 8.34 -8.96 7.68
N GLN A 40 8.27 -9.28 6.38
CA GLN A 40 9.44 -9.45 5.50
C GLN A 40 9.40 -8.63 4.19
N ARG A 41 8.33 -7.86 3.94
CA ARG A 41 8.11 -7.19 2.64
C ARG A 41 7.83 -5.72 2.83
N THR A 42 8.30 -4.89 1.90
CA THR A 42 8.04 -3.45 1.85
C THR A 42 7.35 -3.09 0.55
N ALA A 43 6.23 -2.35 0.66
CA ALA A 43 5.53 -1.84 -0.50
C ALA A 43 6.21 -0.56 -0.99
N VAL A 44 6.44 -0.46 -2.30
CA VAL A 44 7.02 0.70 -2.96
C VAL A 44 6.01 1.21 -3.99
N PHE A 45 5.48 2.40 -3.76
CA PHE A 45 4.49 3.02 -4.63
C PHE A 45 5.19 3.88 -5.69
N VAL A 46 5.01 3.55 -6.97
CA VAL A 46 5.69 4.22 -8.10
C VAL A 46 4.75 4.88 -9.09
N GLY A 47 3.44 4.67 -8.94
CA GLY A 47 2.41 5.20 -9.84
C GLY A 47 1.48 6.21 -9.18
N ASP A 48 0.47 6.62 -9.93
CA ASP A 48 -0.45 7.67 -9.49
C ASP A 48 -1.40 7.18 -8.38
N LEU A 49 -1.33 7.83 -7.23
CA LEU A 49 -2.20 7.52 -6.09
C LEU A 49 -3.62 8.06 -6.30
N VAL A 50 -3.73 9.17 -7.02
CA VAL A 50 -4.94 9.99 -7.17
C VAL A 50 -5.36 10.03 -8.64
N ASP A 51 -6.40 10.81 -8.92
CA ASP A 51 -7.08 10.93 -10.21
C ASP A 51 -8.04 9.79 -10.54
N ARG A 52 -9.15 10.13 -11.20
CA ARG A 52 -10.27 9.24 -11.65
C ARG A 52 -11.13 8.62 -10.55
N GLY A 53 -10.55 7.91 -9.59
CA GLY A 53 -11.30 7.19 -8.57
C GLY A 53 -12.02 8.10 -7.58
N SER A 54 -13.06 7.58 -6.92
CA SER A 54 -13.85 8.30 -5.92
C SER A 54 -13.27 8.24 -4.50
N GLN A 55 -12.25 7.39 -4.25
CA GLN A 55 -11.69 7.13 -2.91
C GLN A 55 -10.29 7.74 -2.72
N GLN A 56 -9.98 8.83 -3.42
CA GLN A 56 -8.65 9.45 -3.43
C GLN A 56 -8.12 9.77 -2.03
N ARG A 57 -8.95 10.37 -1.17
CA ARG A 57 -8.56 10.68 0.22
C ARG A 57 -8.16 9.41 0.99
N ARG A 58 -8.97 8.35 0.90
CA ARG A 58 -8.69 7.07 1.57
C ARG A 58 -7.43 6.40 1.02
N THR A 59 -7.17 6.49 -0.28
CA THR A 59 -5.91 6.02 -0.88
C THR A 59 -4.72 6.75 -0.27
N LEU A 60 -4.77 8.08 -0.22
CA LEU A 60 -3.69 8.89 0.35
C LEU A 60 -3.48 8.59 1.84
N GLU A 61 -4.55 8.49 2.63
CA GLU A 61 -4.48 8.14 4.06
C GLU A 61 -3.84 6.76 4.27
N THR A 62 -4.21 5.78 3.44
CA THR A 62 -3.66 4.42 3.50
C THR A 62 -2.16 4.42 3.20
N VAL A 63 -1.74 5.05 2.10
CA VAL A 63 -0.33 5.10 1.69
C VAL A 63 0.49 5.90 2.69
N ARG A 64 -0.02 7.04 3.17
CA ARG A 64 0.65 7.87 4.16
C ARG A 64 0.93 7.10 5.46
N ALA A 65 -0.06 6.39 5.99
CA ALA A 65 0.11 5.57 7.19
C ALA A 65 1.16 4.46 7.03
N MET A 66 1.42 4.00 5.81
CA MET A 66 2.44 2.98 5.52
C MET A 66 3.87 3.55 5.44
N VAL A 67 4.00 4.84 5.17
CA VAL A 67 5.30 5.53 5.00
C VAL A 67 5.75 6.23 6.29
N GLU A 68 4.80 6.71 7.10
CA GLU A 68 5.04 7.29 8.44
C GLU A 68 5.33 6.22 9.52
#